data_AF-A0A3L7RRY3-F1
#
_entry.id   AF-A0A3L7RRY3-F1
#
_cell.length_a   1.000
_cell.length_b   1.000
_cell.length_c   1.000
_cell.angle_alpha   90.00
_cell.angle_beta   90.00
_cell.angle_gamma   90.00
#
_symmetry.space_group_name_H-M   'P 1'
#
loop_
_entity.id
_entity.type
_entity.pdbx_description
1 polymer ?
#
loop_
_entity_poly.entity_id
_entity_poly.type
_entity_poly.pdbx_seq_one_letter_code
_entity_poly.pdbx_strand_id
1 'polypeptide(L)'
;MLVCVRLPSSVPWRGWASTFSRGLSVTAASLKQKPVRDLARLAKQHGVAGWHAMRKDQLIQALVRKARARQPVPAAAMRPKVAPARPAAAEAAPARDEAVALRIQEARERIAKAKLLATRPENGRAAASMRDRIVVMVRGPHWLHAFWEITSASIVRAQAALGQEWHAARPMLRVLQLENALQASPSERVVRSIEIHGGVKNWFVDVREPMRCRLEIGYQAPHGKFQALARSNAVTVPANSQADTLDTHWGDIAADCEKIYAMSGGYSTEHSSTDLQELFEEKLRRPIGPPAQRSSTVDGEFDPEESSDFQIEVDAEMIVYGATQPGAYVTLQGEPVKVGPDGTFRVRVDLPNKRQVLPIIASNANGVERQTVVIAVERNTKTMEAVGRDVADA
;
A
#
# COMPACT_ATOMS: atom_id res chain seq x y z
N MET A 1 -5.03 4.17 14.71
CA MET A 1 -4.45 2.83 14.97
C MET A 1 -3.95 2.32 13.62
N LEU A 2 -2.66 2.53 13.35
CA LEU A 2 -2.01 2.08 12.11
C LEU A 2 -2.00 0.55 12.10
N VAL A 3 -2.53 -0.07 11.05
CA VAL A 3 -2.38 -1.51 10.82
C VAL A 3 -1.48 -1.67 9.60
N CYS A 4 -0.16 -1.70 9.85
CA CYS A 4 0.83 -2.11 8.86
C CYS A 4 0.88 -3.64 8.85
N VAL A 5 0.36 -4.28 7.80
CA VAL A 5 0.55 -5.73 7.60
C VAL A 5 1.67 -5.93 6.59
N ARG A 6 2.87 -6.22 7.11
CA ARG A 6 4.01 -6.72 6.33
C ARG A 6 3.88 -8.24 6.25
N LEU A 7 3.52 -8.77 5.08
CA LEU A 7 3.64 -10.21 4.81
C LEU A 7 5.05 -10.50 4.23
N PRO A 8 5.79 -11.48 4.78
CA PRO A 8 7.15 -11.76 4.32
C PRO A 8 7.15 -12.54 3.00
N SER A 9 7.86 -12.00 2.01
CA SER A 9 8.24 -12.72 0.79
C SER A 9 9.46 -13.60 1.05
N SER A 10 9.32 -14.86 0.68
CA SER A 10 10.34 -15.90 0.55
C SER A 10 11.55 -15.49 -0.29
N VAL A 11 12.76 -15.59 0.28
CA VAL A 11 14.03 -15.88 -0.43
C VAL A 11 14.95 -16.67 0.53
N PRO A 12 15.75 -17.66 0.06
CA PRO A 12 16.37 -18.68 0.91
C PRO A 12 17.83 -18.36 1.27
N TRP A 13 18.31 -18.88 2.40
CA TRP A 13 19.50 -19.74 2.57
C TRP A 13 19.83 -19.91 4.07
N ARG A 14 20.64 -20.93 4.35
CA ARG A 14 20.82 -21.66 5.61
C ARG A 14 21.39 -20.83 6.77
N GLY A 15 20.94 -21.18 7.98
CA GLY A 15 21.83 -21.40 9.12
C GLY A 15 21.68 -20.44 10.32
N TRP A 16 21.25 -21.03 11.44
CA TRP A 16 21.26 -20.54 12.84
C TRP A 16 20.01 -19.77 13.29
N ALA A 17 19.01 -20.51 13.79
CA ALA A 17 18.91 -21.08 15.15
C ALA A 17 18.20 -20.11 16.10
N SER A 18 16.88 -20.01 15.92
CA SER A 18 15.96 -19.40 16.85
C SER A 18 15.77 -20.29 18.07
N THR A 19 15.93 -19.71 19.25
CA THR A 19 15.61 -20.29 20.56
C THR A 19 14.10 -20.34 20.71
N PHE A 20 13.48 -21.35 20.10
CA PHE A 20 12.06 -21.66 20.26
C PHE A 20 11.88 -22.46 21.56
N SER A 21 11.12 -21.91 22.50
CA SER A 21 10.67 -22.57 23.72
C SER A 21 9.86 -23.84 23.36
N ARG A 22 10.53 -25.00 23.38
CA ARG A 22 9.93 -26.32 23.14
C ARG A 22 9.05 -26.75 24.30
N GLY A 23 7.76 -26.44 24.22
CA GLY A 23 6.71 -27.23 24.88
C GLY A 23 6.32 -28.42 23.99
N LEU A 24 7.12 -29.49 23.97
CA LEU A 24 6.81 -30.68 23.18
C LEU A 24 5.71 -31.50 23.90
N SER A 25 4.48 -31.46 23.40
CA SER A 25 3.43 -32.40 23.81
C SER A 25 3.76 -33.80 23.28
N VAL A 26 4.37 -34.62 24.14
CA VAL A 26 4.75 -36.00 23.80
C VAL A 26 3.48 -36.85 23.67
N THR A 27 3.03 -37.07 22.43
CA THR A 27 1.89 -37.96 22.13
C THR A 27 2.35 -39.41 22.04
N ALA A 28 1.49 -40.35 22.47
CA ALA A 28 1.81 -41.78 22.50
C ALA A 28 2.18 -42.36 21.11
N ALA A 29 1.61 -41.79 20.04
CA ALA A 29 1.92 -42.17 18.66
C ALA A 29 3.37 -41.81 18.25
N SER A 30 3.86 -40.64 18.67
CA SER A 30 5.23 -40.19 18.39
C SER A 30 6.29 -41.03 19.11
N LEU A 31 5.97 -41.58 20.28
CA LEU A 31 6.90 -42.43 21.04
C LEU A 31 7.06 -43.84 20.45
N LYS A 32 6.05 -44.40 19.79
CA LYS A 32 6.13 -45.75 19.18
C LYS A 32 7.16 -45.83 18.05
N GLN A 33 7.35 -44.73 17.31
CA GLN A 33 8.26 -44.66 16.17
C GLN A 33 9.74 -44.50 16.57
N LYS A 34 10.04 -44.18 17.83
CA LYS A 34 11.43 -43.97 18.28
C LYS A 34 12.12 -45.30 18.64
N PRO A 35 13.43 -45.44 18.40
CA PRO A 35 14.18 -46.63 18.81
C PRO A 35 14.26 -46.73 20.33
N VAL A 36 14.42 -47.97 20.84
CA VAL A 36 14.41 -48.26 22.30
C VAL A 36 15.46 -47.43 23.05
N ARG A 37 16.62 -47.19 22.43
CA ARG A 37 17.71 -46.39 23.00
C ARG A 37 17.30 -44.95 23.29
N ASP A 38 16.51 -44.34 22.41
CA ASP A 38 16.06 -42.96 22.57
C ASP A 38 14.91 -42.87 23.60
N LEU A 39 14.06 -43.90 23.67
CA LEU A 39 13.04 -44.02 24.70
C LEU A 39 13.66 -44.20 26.09
N ALA A 40 14.72 -45.00 26.21
CA ALA A 40 15.47 -45.18 27.44
C ALA A 40 16.16 -43.87 27.89
N ARG A 41 16.75 -43.13 26.94
CA ARG A 41 17.33 -41.80 27.20
C ARG A 41 16.27 -40.79 27.65
N LEU A 42 15.11 -40.76 27.01
CA LEU A 42 13.98 -39.94 27.45
C LEU A 42 13.47 -40.38 28.82
N ALA A 43 13.39 -41.67 29.11
CA ALA A 43 12.96 -42.19 30.42
C ALA A 43 13.93 -41.78 31.54
N LYS A 44 15.25 -41.77 31.27
CA LYS A 44 16.28 -41.26 32.19
C LYS A 44 16.11 -39.75 32.46
N GLN A 45 15.94 -38.93 31.41
CA GLN A 45 15.71 -37.48 31.53
C GLN A 45 14.35 -37.16 32.21
N HIS A 46 13.36 -38.00 31.88
CA HIS A 46 12.10 -38.29 32.56
C HIS A 46 12.20 -38.54 34.06
N GLY A 47 13.26 -39.17 34.56
CA GLY A 47 13.32 -39.74 35.91
C GLY A 47 12.32 -40.89 36.12
N VAL A 48 12.12 -41.76 35.14
CA VAL A 48 11.27 -42.96 35.26
C VAL A 48 12.06 -44.03 36.03
N ALA A 49 11.57 -44.49 37.18
CA ALA A 49 12.24 -45.53 37.96
C ALA A 49 12.19 -46.91 37.25
N GLY A 50 13.27 -47.69 37.33
CA GLY A 50 13.34 -49.02 36.74
C GLY A 50 13.46 -49.08 35.21
N TRP A 51 13.75 -47.96 34.54
CA TRP A 51 13.76 -47.85 33.08
C TRP A 51 14.72 -48.82 32.36
N HIS A 52 15.82 -49.22 33.01
CA HIS A 52 16.82 -50.14 32.45
C HIS A 52 16.30 -51.58 32.27
N ALA A 53 15.27 -51.99 33.03
CA ALA A 53 14.68 -53.32 32.95
C ALA A 53 13.40 -53.35 32.10
N MET A 54 12.96 -52.20 31.56
CA MET A 54 11.70 -52.05 30.86
C MET A 54 11.85 -52.32 29.36
N ARG A 55 10.92 -53.10 28.80
CA ARG A 55 10.81 -53.28 27.34
C ARG A 55 10.22 -52.03 26.67
N LYS A 56 10.35 -51.94 25.34
CA LYS A 56 9.95 -50.76 24.54
C LYS A 56 8.55 -50.24 24.89
N ASP A 57 7.55 -51.13 24.96
CA ASP A 57 6.17 -50.73 25.24
C ASP A 57 5.98 -50.21 26.67
N GLN A 58 6.69 -50.79 27.64
CA GLN A 58 6.68 -50.35 29.04
C GLN A 58 7.32 -48.97 29.20
N LEU A 59 8.41 -48.68 28.47
CA LEU A 59 9.03 -47.34 28.44
C LEU A 59 8.07 -46.29 27.87
N ILE A 60 7.34 -46.62 26.79
CA ILE A 60 6.37 -45.72 26.17
C ILE A 60 5.22 -45.42 27.15
N GLN A 61 4.65 -46.45 27.78
CA GLN A 61 3.57 -46.28 28.76
C GLN A 61 4.02 -45.44 29.97
N ALA A 62 5.22 -45.70 30.50
CA ALA A 62 5.76 -44.94 31.63
C ALA A 62 5.98 -43.46 31.30
N LEU A 63 6.50 -43.16 30.10
CA LEU A 63 6.69 -41.79 29.61
C LEU A 63 5.36 -41.05 29.41
N VAL A 64 4.36 -41.71 28.82
CA VAL A 64 3.01 -41.12 28.64
C VAL A 64 2.34 -40.86 29.98
N ARG A 65 2.46 -41.80 30.93
CA ARG A 65 1.92 -41.64 32.29
C ARG A 65 2.56 -40.45 33.01
N LYS A 66 3.87 -40.28 32.89
CA LYS A 66 4.58 -39.15 33.51
C LYS A 66 4.28 -37.81 32.82
N ALA A 67 4.05 -37.81 31.51
CA ALA A 67 3.60 -36.64 30.77
C ALA A 67 2.18 -36.21 31.16
N ARG A 68 1.25 -37.17 31.37
CA ARG A 68 -0.10 -36.89 31.88
C ARG A 68 -0.10 -36.40 33.33
N ALA A 69 0.76 -36.95 34.18
CA ALA A 69 0.90 -36.49 35.57
C ALA A 69 1.47 -35.07 35.70
N ARG A 70 2.13 -34.55 34.66
CA ARG A 70 2.64 -33.17 34.60
C ARG A 70 1.63 -32.16 34.05
N GLN A 71 0.50 -32.60 33.52
CA GLN A 71 -0.57 -31.68 33.13
C GLN A 71 -1.39 -31.32 34.38
N PRO A 72 -1.55 -30.04 34.72
CA PRO A 72 -2.42 -29.63 35.82
C PRO A 72 -3.88 -29.92 35.44
N VAL A 73 -4.53 -30.79 36.21
CA VAL A 73 -5.98 -31.02 36.11
C VAL A 73 -6.67 -29.93 36.95
N PRO A 74 -7.69 -29.21 36.44
CA PRO A 74 -8.46 -28.29 37.27
C PRO A 74 -9.21 -29.05 38.36
N ALA A 75 -9.15 -28.51 39.57
CA ALA A 75 -9.79 -29.07 40.76
C ALA A 75 -11.33 -29.04 40.65
N ALA A 76 -11.93 -30.20 40.45
CA ALA A 76 -13.27 -30.50 40.94
C ALA A 76 -13.25 -31.90 41.55
N ALA A 77 -13.58 -31.94 42.84
CA ALA A 77 -13.23 -32.96 43.79
C ALA A 77 -13.97 -34.29 43.61
N MET A 78 -13.27 -35.34 44.01
CA MET A 78 -13.75 -36.67 44.38
C MET A 78 -14.98 -36.62 45.29
N ARG A 79 -15.97 -37.49 45.05
CA ARG A 79 -16.73 -38.19 46.11
C ARG A 79 -17.17 -39.60 45.65
N PRO A 80 -17.40 -40.53 46.60
CA PRO A 80 -17.20 -41.97 46.40
C PRO A 80 -18.42 -42.72 45.87
N LYS A 81 -18.15 -43.96 45.43
CA LYS A 81 -19.05 -44.97 44.89
C LYS A 81 -20.02 -45.51 45.96
N VAL A 82 -21.33 -45.31 45.77
CA VAL A 82 -22.40 -46.14 46.34
C VAL A 82 -23.38 -46.50 45.22
N ALA A 83 -23.87 -47.74 45.24
CA ALA A 83 -24.65 -48.40 44.18
C ALA A 83 -26.16 -47.99 44.19
N PRO A 84 -27.01 -48.58 43.33
CA PRO A 84 -27.71 -47.89 42.24
C PRO A 84 -29.17 -47.53 42.55
N ALA A 85 -29.68 -46.43 41.98
CA ALA A 85 -31.13 -46.15 41.94
C ALA A 85 -31.52 -45.30 40.71
N ARG A 86 -32.75 -45.53 40.25
CA ARG A 86 -33.49 -45.10 39.05
C ARG A 86 -33.36 -43.61 38.59
N PRO A 87 -33.75 -43.30 37.34
CA PRO A 87 -33.42 -42.05 36.66
C PRO A 87 -34.33 -40.90 37.10
N ALA A 88 -33.75 -39.71 37.27
CA ALA A 88 -34.51 -38.48 37.38
C ALA A 88 -33.73 -37.29 36.81
N ALA A 89 -34.42 -36.59 35.91
CA ALA A 89 -34.29 -35.19 35.53
C ALA A 89 -32.97 -34.70 34.89
N ALA A 90 -33.07 -34.53 33.58
CA ALA A 90 -32.30 -33.57 32.81
C ALA A 90 -32.61 -32.14 33.31
N GLU A 91 -31.64 -31.45 33.89
CA GLU A 91 -31.75 -30.01 34.16
C GLU A 91 -30.37 -29.38 34.40
N ALA A 92 -29.53 -29.34 33.37
CA ALA A 92 -28.26 -28.58 33.39
C ALA A 92 -27.76 -28.18 31.99
N ALA A 93 -28.64 -28.05 30.99
CA ALA A 93 -28.30 -27.70 29.61
C ALA A 93 -28.54 -26.23 29.17
N PRO A 94 -29.42 -25.40 29.77
CA PRO A 94 -29.78 -24.12 29.14
C PRO A 94 -28.68 -23.05 29.19
N ALA A 95 -27.87 -23.02 30.26
CA ALA A 95 -26.89 -21.94 30.46
C ALA A 95 -25.66 -22.02 29.51
N ARG A 96 -25.32 -23.23 29.01
CA ARG A 96 -24.24 -23.40 28.04
C ARG A 96 -24.66 -23.02 26.63
N ASP A 97 -25.92 -23.28 26.28
CA ASP A 97 -26.47 -22.94 24.97
C ASP A 97 -26.68 -21.42 24.83
N GLU A 98 -27.09 -20.73 25.90
CA GLU A 98 -27.15 -19.26 25.94
C GLU A 98 -25.78 -18.60 25.78
N ALA A 99 -24.75 -19.11 26.47
CA ALA A 99 -23.38 -18.60 26.37
C ALA A 99 -22.73 -18.86 25.00
N VAL A 100 -23.19 -19.88 24.26
CA VAL A 100 -22.77 -20.16 22.87
C VAL A 100 -23.55 -19.26 21.90
N ALA A 101 -24.86 -19.06 22.11
CA ALA A 101 -25.68 -18.17 21.31
C ALA A 101 -25.17 -16.71 21.36
N LEU A 102 -24.84 -16.21 22.56
CA LEU A 102 -24.25 -14.88 22.74
C LEU A 102 -22.93 -14.72 21.97
N ARG A 103 -22.03 -15.71 22.04
CA ARG A 103 -20.77 -15.70 21.28
C ARG A 103 -20.98 -15.71 19.76
N ILE A 104 -21.98 -16.46 19.27
CA ILE A 104 -22.34 -16.48 17.85
C ILE A 104 -22.90 -15.12 17.44
N GLN A 105 -23.71 -14.48 18.28
CA GLN A 105 -24.28 -13.17 18.03
C GLN A 105 -23.19 -12.08 17.99
N GLU A 106 -22.29 -12.06 18.99
CA GLU A 106 -21.13 -11.15 19.00
C GLU A 106 -20.24 -11.34 17.76
N ALA A 107 -20.01 -12.59 17.34
CA ALA A 107 -19.24 -12.87 16.13
C ALA A 107 -19.94 -12.34 14.86
N ARG A 108 -21.27 -12.50 14.76
CA ARG A 108 -22.07 -11.98 13.64
C ARG A 108 -22.07 -10.45 13.62
N GLU A 109 -22.20 -9.80 14.76
CA GLU A 109 -22.14 -8.34 14.88
C GLU A 109 -20.76 -7.79 14.51
N ARG A 110 -19.69 -8.48 14.93
CA ARG A 110 -18.32 -8.11 14.56
C ARG A 110 -18.08 -8.22 13.06
N ILE A 111 -18.57 -9.28 12.43
CA ILE A 111 -18.51 -9.45 10.96
C ILE A 111 -19.32 -8.37 10.25
N ALA A 112 -20.54 -8.07 10.74
CA ALA A 112 -21.38 -7.02 10.17
C ALA A 112 -20.70 -5.64 10.26
N LYS A 113 -20.06 -5.33 11.39
CA LYS A 113 -19.31 -4.08 11.59
C LYS A 113 -18.06 -4.02 10.70
N ALA A 114 -17.33 -5.12 10.58
CA ALA A 114 -16.16 -5.21 9.70
C ALA A 114 -16.54 -5.16 8.20
N LYS A 115 -17.80 -5.39 7.85
CA LYS A 115 -18.28 -5.29 6.48
C LYS A 115 -18.72 -3.88 6.10
N LEU A 116 -19.17 -3.06 7.06
CA LEU A 116 -19.68 -1.72 6.80
C LEU A 116 -18.54 -0.73 6.48
N LEU A 117 -18.38 -0.43 5.19
CA LEU A 117 -17.44 0.59 4.69
C LEU A 117 -17.91 2.04 4.91
N ALA A 118 -19.08 2.25 5.53
CA ALA A 118 -19.66 3.57 5.68
C ALA A 118 -18.77 4.44 6.58
N THR A 119 -18.44 5.62 6.09
CA THR A 119 -17.68 6.61 6.84
C THR A 119 -18.61 7.52 7.61
N ARG A 120 -18.27 7.81 8.87
CA ARG A 120 -18.99 8.81 9.66
C ARG A 120 -18.62 10.21 9.18
N PRO A 121 -19.55 11.17 9.17
CA PRO A 121 -19.22 12.57 8.87
C PRO A 121 -18.24 13.11 9.91
N GLU A 122 -17.11 13.66 9.44
CA GLU A 122 -16.19 14.44 10.26
C GLU A 122 -16.51 15.93 10.16
N ASN A 123 -16.11 16.68 11.18
CA ASN A 123 -16.03 18.15 11.16
C ASN A 123 -17.33 18.93 10.88
N GLY A 124 -18.47 18.48 11.40
CA GLY A 124 -19.72 19.27 11.34
C GLY A 124 -20.36 19.36 9.94
N ARG A 125 -19.86 18.59 8.96
CA ARG A 125 -20.55 18.44 7.66
C ARG A 125 -21.90 17.75 7.84
N ALA A 126 -22.93 18.32 7.23
CA ALA A 126 -24.23 17.69 7.14
C ALA A 126 -24.09 16.36 6.38
N ALA A 127 -24.75 15.30 6.86
CA ALA A 127 -24.73 14.00 6.20
C ALA A 127 -25.23 14.07 4.73
N ALA A 128 -26.01 15.09 4.38
CA ALA A 128 -26.52 15.35 3.05
C ALA A 128 -25.45 15.85 2.05
N SER A 129 -24.33 16.43 2.50
CA SER A 129 -23.26 16.90 1.61
C SER A 129 -22.18 15.84 1.35
N MET A 130 -22.32 14.65 1.93
CA MET A 130 -21.34 13.57 1.74
C MET A 130 -21.61 12.86 0.41
N ARG A 131 -20.56 12.73 -0.41
CA ARG A 131 -20.57 11.96 -1.64
C ARG A 131 -19.60 10.77 -1.53
N ASP A 132 -19.86 9.73 -2.30
CA ASP A 132 -18.93 8.59 -2.36
C ASP A 132 -17.70 9.01 -3.18
N ARG A 133 -16.54 9.02 -2.54
CA ARG A 133 -15.27 9.33 -3.20
C ARG A 133 -14.13 8.50 -2.63
N ILE A 134 -13.16 8.19 -3.48
CA ILE A 134 -11.89 7.60 -3.09
C ILE A 134 -10.78 8.36 -3.79
N VAL A 135 -9.75 8.73 -3.04
CA VAL A 135 -8.58 9.45 -3.52
C VAL A 135 -7.36 8.61 -3.21
N VAL A 136 -6.45 8.49 -4.17
CA VAL A 136 -5.17 7.83 -3.98
C VAL A 136 -4.03 8.81 -4.21
N MET A 137 -3.05 8.78 -3.32
CA MET A 137 -1.88 9.67 -3.35
C MET A 137 -0.59 8.86 -3.37
N VAL A 138 0.38 9.31 -4.14
CA VAL A 138 1.73 8.71 -4.15
C VAL A 138 2.51 9.25 -2.95
N ARG A 139 2.84 8.36 -2.01
CA ARG A 139 3.61 8.68 -0.81
C ARG A 139 5.11 8.42 -1.00
N GLY A 140 5.48 7.57 -1.94
CA GLY A 140 6.86 7.28 -2.31
C GLY A 140 6.93 6.27 -3.47
N PRO A 141 8.12 5.73 -3.80
CA PRO A 141 8.29 4.82 -4.94
C PRO A 141 7.58 3.47 -4.77
N HIS A 142 7.23 3.11 -3.53
CA HIS A 142 6.62 1.81 -3.21
C HIS A 142 5.31 1.89 -2.44
N TRP A 143 4.82 3.09 -2.14
CA TRP A 143 3.67 3.27 -1.27
C TRP A 143 2.66 4.25 -1.86
N LEU A 144 1.42 3.77 -1.94
CA LEU A 144 0.25 4.58 -2.20
C LEU A 144 -0.56 4.70 -0.91
N HIS A 145 -1.15 5.86 -0.71
CA HIS A 145 -2.10 6.10 0.36
C HIS A 145 -3.47 6.39 -0.22
N ALA A 146 -4.40 5.48 0.05
CA ALA A 146 -5.79 5.60 -0.34
C ALA A 146 -6.60 6.18 0.82
N PHE A 147 -7.46 7.15 0.53
CA PHE A 147 -8.43 7.72 1.44
C PHE A 147 -9.81 7.65 0.79
N TRP A 148 -10.86 7.30 1.52
CA TRP A 148 -12.21 7.24 0.98
C TRP A 148 -13.26 7.73 1.96
N GLU A 149 -14.36 8.19 1.40
CA GLU A 149 -15.60 8.56 2.07
C GLU A 149 -16.72 7.85 1.34
N ILE A 150 -17.51 7.05 2.05
CA ILE A 150 -18.57 6.23 1.47
C ILE A 150 -19.83 6.41 2.31
N THR A 151 -20.92 6.73 1.64
CA THR A 151 -22.23 6.97 2.25
C THR A 151 -22.95 5.68 2.58
N SER A 152 -23.80 5.72 3.61
CA SER A 152 -24.68 4.59 3.94
C SER A 152 -25.63 4.24 2.80
N ALA A 153 -26.10 5.23 2.03
CA ALA A 153 -26.99 5.05 0.89
C ALA A 153 -26.36 4.14 -0.18
N SER A 154 -25.07 4.31 -0.46
CA SER A 154 -24.36 3.49 -1.46
C SER A 154 -24.11 2.07 -1.01
N ILE A 155 -23.99 1.84 0.30
CA ILE A 155 -23.98 0.47 0.85
C ILE A 155 -25.34 -0.19 0.66
N VAL A 156 -26.44 0.52 0.91
CA VAL A 156 -27.79 0.00 0.68
C VAL A 156 -27.99 -0.34 -0.80
N ARG A 157 -27.52 0.51 -1.72
CA ARG A 157 -27.54 0.23 -3.16
C ARG A 157 -26.72 -1.02 -3.50
N ALA A 158 -25.51 -1.16 -2.94
CA ALA A 158 -24.68 -2.34 -3.18
C ALA A 158 -25.28 -3.62 -2.59
N GLN A 159 -25.91 -3.53 -1.42
CA GLN A 159 -26.66 -4.63 -0.82
C GLN A 159 -27.83 -5.06 -1.71
N ALA A 160 -28.59 -4.11 -2.26
CA ALA A 160 -29.66 -4.41 -3.19
C ALA A 160 -29.16 -5.07 -4.49
N ALA A 161 -28.03 -4.59 -5.04
CA ALA A 161 -27.43 -5.12 -6.27
C ALA A 161 -26.81 -6.52 -6.12
N LEU A 162 -26.34 -6.85 -4.91
CA LEU A 162 -25.80 -8.18 -4.58
C LEU A 162 -26.88 -9.14 -4.09
N GLY A 163 -28.02 -8.63 -3.61
CA GLY A 163 -29.16 -9.44 -3.18
C GLY A 163 -28.76 -10.49 -2.15
N GLN A 164 -29.05 -11.77 -2.45
CA GLN A 164 -28.72 -12.89 -1.57
C GLN A 164 -27.20 -13.08 -1.38
N GLU A 165 -26.39 -12.70 -2.37
CA GLU A 165 -24.93 -12.81 -2.29
C GLU A 165 -24.32 -11.79 -1.34
N TRP A 166 -25.08 -10.76 -0.92
CA TRP A 166 -24.62 -9.78 0.05
C TRP A 166 -24.07 -10.49 1.27
N HIS A 167 -24.76 -11.47 1.86
CA HIS A 167 -24.36 -12.10 3.12
C HIS A 167 -22.92 -12.65 3.12
N ALA A 168 -22.45 -13.14 1.97
CA ALA A 168 -21.10 -13.67 1.81
C ALA A 168 -20.11 -12.68 1.14
N ALA A 169 -20.58 -11.50 0.75
CA ALA A 169 -19.76 -10.48 0.10
C ALA A 169 -18.74 -9.86 1.08
N ARG A 170 -17.52 -9.66 0.58
CA ARG A 170 -16.40 -9.09 1.34
C ARG A 170 -16.04 -7.70 0.81
N PRO A 171 -15.78 -6.73 1.69
CA PRO A 171 -15.30 -5.43 1.27
C PRO A 171 -13.88 -5.54 0.69
N MET A 172 -13.67 -4.93 -0.47
CA MET A 172 -12.46 -5.12 -1.25
C MET A 172 -12.03 -3.84 -1.96
N LEU A 173 -10.71 -3.62 -1.96
CA LEU A 173 -10.02 -2.59 -2.71
C LEU A 173 -9.26 -3.23 -3.87
N ARG A 174 -9.64 -2.89 -5.10
CA ARG A 174 -8.98 -3.37 -6.32
C ARG A 174 -7.97 -2.34 -6.81
N VAL A 175 -6.79 -2.84 -7.18
CA VAL A 175 -5.74 -2.06 -7.85
C VAL A 175 -5.83 -2.39 -9.34
N LEU A 176 -6.19 -1.40 -10.14
CA LEU A 176 -6.26 -1.49 -11.60
C LEU A 176 -5.02 -0.82 -12.19
N GLN A 177 -4.30 -1.54 -13.04
CA GLN A 177 -3.25 -0.96 -13.87
C GLN A 177 -3.89 -0.38 -15.12
N LEU A 178 -3.49 0.84 -15.47
CA LEU A 178 -3.86 1.50 -16.70
C LEU A 178 -2.74 1.30 -17.72
N GLU A 179 -3.06 0.68 -18.84
CA GLU A 179 -2.15 0.58 -19.98
C GLU A 179 -2.45 1.74 -20.94
N ASN A 180 -1.42 2.51 -21.29
CA ASN A 180 -1.52 3.52 -22.35
C ASN A 180 -1.23 2.83 -23.68
N ALA A 181 -2.27 2.33 -24.35
CA ALA A 181 -2.14 1.93 -25.74
C ALA A 181 -2.11 3.20 -26.60
N LEU A 182 -1.04 3.40 -27.39
CA LEU A 182 -0.86 4.59 -28.23
C LEU A 182 -1.99 4.86 -29.25
N GLN A 183 -2.91 3.90 -29.46
CA GLN A 183 -4.00 3.98 -30.45
C GLN A 183 -5.31 3.29 -30.03
N ALA A 184 -5.49 2.96 -28.74
CA ALA A 184 -6.73 2.31 -28.26
C ALA A 184 -7.21 2.90 -26.94
N SER A 185 -8.50 2.72 -26.64
CA SER A 185 -9.10 3.07 -25.34
C SER A 185 -8.25 2.49 -24.21
N PRO A 186 -7.98 3.26 -23.13
CA PRO A 186 -7.15 2.79 -22.03
C PRO A 186 -7.74 1.49 -21.46
N SER A 187 -6.97 0.40 -21.56
CA SER A 187 -7.34 -0.87 -20.93
C SER A 187 -7.05 -0.80 -19.44
N GLU A 188 -8.08 -1.03 -18.64
CA GLU A 188 -7.96 -1.19 -17.19
C GLU A 188 -7.85 -2.68 -16.87
N ARG A 189 -6.73 -3.10 -16.27
CA ARG A 189 -6.52 -4.48 -15.84
C ARG A 189 -6.45 -4.56 -14.32
N VAL A 190 -7.25 -5.43 -13.71
CA VAL A 190 -7.13 -5.70 -12.27
C VAL A 190 -5.83 -6.47 -12.01
N VAL A 191 -4.90 -5.84 -11.31
CA VAL A 191 -3.61 -6.44 -10.93
C VAL A 191 -3.68 -7.05 -9.53
N ARG A 192 -4.46 -6.43 -8.64
CA ARG A 192 -4.54 -6.88 -7.25
C ARG A 192 -5.91 -6.62 -6.63
N SER A 193 -6.28 -7.50 -5.72
CA SER A 193 -7.50 -7.44 -4.92
C SER A 193 -7.12 -7.55 -3.43
N ILE A 194 -7.41 -6.51 -2.66
CA ILE A 194 -7.04 -6.40 -1.25
C ILE A 194 -8.32 -6.43 -0.42
N GLU A 195 -8.50 -7.44 0.42
CA GLU A 195 -9.60 -7.49 1.39
C GLU A 195 -9.35 -6.40 2.45
N ILE A 196 -10.30 -5.48 2.56
CA ILE A 196 -10.27 -4.38 3.53
C ILE A 196 -11.31 -4.66 4.62
N HIS A 197 -11.46 -3.75 5.57
CA HIS A 197 -12.51 -3.84 6.58
C HIS A 197 -13.14 -2.47 6.84
N GLY A 198 -14.36 -2.51 7.38
CA GLY A 198 -15.10 -1.37 7.86
C GLY A 198 -14.45 -0.70 9.06
N GLY A 199 -14.92 0.51 9.36
CA GLY A 199 -14.43 1.32 10.48
C GLY A 199 -13.11 2.06 10.23
N VAL A 200 -12.53 1.93 9.04
CA VAL A 200 -11.39 2.74 8.57
C VAL A 200 -11.78 3.50 7.30
N LYS A 201 -11.10 4.63 7.09
CA LYS A 201 -11.32 5.55 5.95
C LYS A 201 -10.06 5.71 5.08
N ASN A 202 -9.00 4.99 5.40
CA ASN A 202 -7.75 5.03 4.65
C ASN A 202 -7.06 3.66 4.68
N TRP A 203 -6.20 3.44 3.69
CA TRP A 203 -5.36 2.26 3.54
C TRP A 203 -4.05 2.60 2.86
N PHE A 204 -3.00 1.84 3.16
CA PHE A 204 -1.73 1.92 2.46
C PHE A 204 -1.59 0.71 1.54
N VAL A 205 -1.24 0.98 0.28
CA VAL A 205 -1.07 -0.04 -0.76
C VAL A 205 0.39 -0.06 -1.18
N ASP A 206 1.03 -1.23 -1.08
CA ASP A 206 2.39 -1.43 -1.58
C ASP A 206 2.39 -1.63 -3.10
N VAL A 207 3.29 -0.93 -3.78
CA VAL A 207 3.53 -1.01 -5.22
C VAL A 207 4.95 -1.51 -5.44
N ARG A 208 5.07 -2.70 -6.03
CA ARG A 208 6.37 -3.36 -6.27
C ARG A 208 7.04 -2.85 -7.52
N GLU A 209 6.24 -2.58 -8.55
CA GLU A 209 6.70 -2.19 -9.86
C GLU A 209 6.10 -0.84 -10.24
N PRO A 210 6.90 0.08 -10.82
CA PRO A 210 6.41 1.38 -11.26
C PRO A 210 5.32 1.20 -12.31
N MET A 211 4.11 1.64 -11.99
CA MET A 211 2.96 1.49 -12.87
C MET A 211 2.02 2.68 -12.73
N ARG A 212 1.26 2.95 -13.80
CA ARG A 212 0.09 3.81 -13.74
C ARG A 212 -1.07 2.99 -13.22
N CYS A 213 -1.67 3.42 -12.11
CA CYS A 213 -2.73 2.67 -11.46
C CYS A 213 -3.87 3.56 -10.94
N ARG A 214 -5.01 2.92 -10.72
CA ARG A 214 -6.22 3.48 -10.14
C ARG A 214 -6.82 2.46 -9.18
N LEU A 215 -7.51 2.95 -8.16
CA LEU A 215 -8.16 2.11 -7.16
C LEU A 215 -9.67 2.11 -7.34
N GLU A 216 -10.29 0.96 -7.09
CA GLU A 216 -11.74 0.82 -6.95
C GLU A 216 -12.07 0.20 -5.60
N ILE A 217 -12.97 0.84 -4.87
CA ILE A 217 -13.49 0.33 -3.60
C ILE A 217 -14.89 -0.23 -3.82
N GLY A 218 -15.17 -1.41 -3.27
CA GLY A 218 -16.45 -2.07 -3.45
C GLY A 218 -16.62 -3.34 -2.64
N TYR A 219 -17.61 -4.14 -3.02
CA TYR A 219 -17.88 -5.45 -2.43
C TYR A 219 -17.70 -6.55 -3.47
N GLN A 220 -16.97 -7.61 -3.10
CA GLN A 220 -16.81 -8.80 -3.93
C GLN A 220 -17.66 -9.95 -3.37
N ALA A 221 -18.56 -10.49 -4.20
CA ALA A 221 -19.31 -11.71 -3.93
C ALA A 221 -18.42 -12.97 -4.14
N PRO A 222 -18.75 -14.10 -3.49
CA PRO A 222 -18.01 -15.36 -3.67
C PRO A 222 -17.96 -15.85 -5.13
N HIS A 223 -18.98 -15.53 -5.94
CA HIS A 223 -19.04 -15.89 -7.35
C HIS A 223 -18.27 -14.92 -8.26
N GLY A 224 -17.46 -14.02 -7.69
CA GLY A 224 -16.58 -13.11 -8.44
C GLY A 224 -17.24 -11.80 -8.89
N LYS A 225 -18.57 -11.67 -8.77
CA LYS A 225 -19.29 -10.42 -9.02
C LYS A 225 -18.77 -9.33 -8.09
N PHE A 226 -18.36 -8.20 -8.66
CA PHE A 226 -17.86 -7.06 -7.91
C PHE A 226 -18.77 -5.86 -8.13
N GLN A 227 -19.26 -5.32 -7.02
CA GLN A 227 -20.03 -4.10 -7.01
C GLN A 227 -19.13 -2.95 -6.56
N ALA A 228 -18.69 -2.15 -7.53
CA ALA A 228 -17.94 -0.93 -7.27
C ALA A 228 -18.84 0.12 -6.60
N LEU A 229 -18.27 0.86 -5.64
CA LEU A 229 -18.92 1.99 -4.95
C LEU A 229 -18.34 3.32 -5.44
N ALA A 230 -17.01 3.40 -5.52
CA ALA A 230 -16.29 4.58 -5.98
C ALA A 230 -14.97 4.18 -6.65
N ARG A 231 -14.47 5.07 -7.50
CA ARG A 231 -13.24 4.92 -8.31
C ARG A 231 -12.34 6.12 -8.09
N SER A 232 -11.02 5.89 -8.01
CA SER A 232 -10.07 6.97 -7.70
C SER A 232 -9.56 7.70 -8.94
N ASN A 233 -8.85 8.81 -8.69
CA ASN A 233 -7.92 9.40 -9.64
C ASN A 233 -6.88 8.37 -10.11
N ALA A 234 -6.34 8.59 -11.31
CA ALA A 234 -5.24 7.79 -11.85
C ALA A 234 -3.90 8.39 -11.38
N VAL A 235 -3.04 7.54 -10.82
CA VAL A 235 -1.72 7.95 -10.33
C VAL A 235 -0.63 7.18 -11.05
N THR A 236 0.50 7.84 -11.29
CA THR A 236 1.69 7.21 -11.87
C THR A 236 2.74 7.09 -10.78
N VAL A 237 3.10 5.86 -10.43
CA VAL A 237 4.18 5.63 -9.47
C VAL A 237 5.52 5.78 -10.20
N PRO A 238 6.39 6.73 -9.82
CA PRO A 238 7.66 6.95 -10.51
C PRO A 238 8.62 5.77 -10.28
N ALA A 239 9.41 5.45 -11.31
CA ALA A 239 10.34 4.31 -11.25
C ALA A 239 11.57 4.54 -10.38
N ASN A 240 11.87 5.80 -10.11
CA ASN A 240 13.10 6.27 -9.54
C ASN A 240 12.77 7.51 -8.70
N SER A 241 12.60 7.33 -7.39
CA SER A 241 12.61 8.47 -6.48
C SER A 241 13.84 8.39 -5.59
N GLN A 242 14.82 9.23 -5.90
CA GLN A 242 15.83 9.66 -4.93
C GLN A 242 15.17 10.59 -3.92
N ALA A 243 14.31 10.06 -3.06
CA ALA A 243 13.87 10.69 -1.81
C ALA A 243 12.91 9.71 -1.13
N ASP A 244 13.43 9.00 -0.14
CA ASP A 244 12.61 8.27 0.82
C ASP A 244 12.01 9.29 1.79
N THR A 245 11.08 10.12 1.32
CA THR A 245 10.35 11.06 2.19
C THR A 245 9.19 10.34 2.87
N LEU A 246 9.47 9.29 3.64
CA LEU A 246 8.43 8.47 4.26
C LEU A 246 8.73 8.12 5.72
N ASP A 247 8.56 9.11 6.60
CA ASP A 247 7.89 8.84 7.88
C ASP A 247 7.14 10.08 8.43
N THR A 248 6.59 10.90 7.54
CA THR A 248 6.10 12.22 7.91
C THR A 248 4.58 12.22 8.12
N HIS A 249 4.18 12.62 9.32
CA HIS A 249 2.79 12.80 9.74
C HIS A 249 2.09 13.77 8.78
N TRP A 250 0.75 13.79 8.74
CA TRP A 250 0.00 14.73 7.87
C TRP A 250 0.43 16.20 8.00
N GLY A 251 1.04 16.60 9.13
CA GLY A 251 1.57 17.95 9.35
C GLY A 251 2.73 18.33 8.42
N ASP A 252 3.55 17.38 8.00
CA ASP A 252 4.75 17.65 7.19
C ASP A 252 4.49 17.54 5.68
N ILE A 253 3.32 17.00 5.29
CA ILE A 253 2.81 17.02 3.90
C ILE A 253 2.55 18.45 3.42
N ALA A 254 2.41 19.41 4.34
CA ALA A 254 2.27 20.82 4.00
C ALA A 254 3.49 21.39 3.28
N ALA A 255 4.70 20.87 3.49
CA ALA A 255 5.89 21.34 2.78
C ALA A 255 5.92 20.88 1.31
N ASP A 256 5.56 19.61 1.05
CA ASP A 256 5.66 18.97 -0.26
C ASP A 256 4.30 18.77 -0.96
N CYS A 257 3.24 19.48 -0.54
CA CYS A 257 1.88 19.19 -0.99
C CYS A 257 1.71 19.34 -2.51
N GLU A 258 2.35 20.35 -3.11
CA GLU A 258 2.24 20.64 -4.55
C GLU A 258 2.90 19.54 -5.36
N LYS A 259 4.03 19.02 -4.87
CA LYS A 259 4.73 17.88 -5.47
C LYS A 259 3.89 16.60 -5.38
N ILE A 260 3.29 16.32 -4.23
CA ILE A 260 2.41 15.15 -4.05
C ILE A 260 1.14 15.30 -4.90
N TYR A 261 0.57 16.50 -4.97
CA TYR A 261 -0.56 16.84 -5.83
C TYR A 261 -0.22 16.58 -7.30
N ALA A 262 0.93 17.07 -7.77
CA ALA A 262 1.44 16.84 -9.12
C ALA A 262 1.64 15.34 -9.43
N MET A 263 2.34 14.62 -8.56
CA MET A 263 2.58 13.17 -8.72
C MET A 263 1.28 12.35 -8.68
N SER A 264 0.26 12.85 -7.99
CA SER A 264 -1.05 12.21 -7.90
C SER A 264 -2.00 12.59 -9.05
N GLY A 265 -1.48 13.27 -10.08
CA GLY A 265 -2.22 13.61 -11.31
C GLY A 265 -2.95 14.95 -11.27
N GLY A 266 -2.73 15.78 -10.24
CA GLY A 266 -3.47 17.03 -10.02
C GLY A 266 -3.27 18.13 -11.08
N TYR A 267 -2.17 18.11 -11.83
CA TYR A 267 -1.92 19.03 -12.96
C TYR A 267 -2.07 18.36 -14.34
N SER A 268 -2.54 17.11 -14.40
CA SER A 268 -2.73 16.44 -15.69
C SER A 268 -3.96 16.99 -16.40
N THR A 269 -3.79 17.45 -17.66
CA THR A 269 -4.86 17.95 -18.53
C THR A 269 -5.93 16.90 -18.84
N GLU A 270 -5.60 15.62 -18.75
CA GLU A 270 -6.53 14.53 -19.05
C GLU A 270 -7.44 14.16 -17.87
N HIS A 271 -7.00 14.40 -16.62
CA HIS A 271 -7.67 13.88 -15.43
C HIS A 271 -7.48 14.77 -14.18
N SER A 272 -7.75 16.07 -14.25
CA SER A 272 -7.76 16.90 -13.03
C SER A 272 -8.84 16.38 -12.07
N SER A 273 -8.45 15.71 -10.99
CA SER A 273 -9.42 15.13 -10.08
C SER A 273 -9.84 16.16 -9.03
N THR A 274 -11.03 16.74 -9.19
CA THR A 274 -11.65 17.68 -8.25
C THR A 274 -11.71 17.12 -6.83
N ASP A 275 -11.97 15.81 -6.69
CA ASP A 275 -11.98 15.12 -5.38
C ASP A 275 -10.63 15.18 -4.65
N LEU A 276 -9.52 15.09 -5.39
CA LEU A 276 -8.18 15.16 -4.82
C LEU A 276 -7.88 16.59 -4.37
N GLN A 277 -8.20 17.58 -5.22
CA GLN A 277 -8.05 18.99 -4.86
C GLN A 277 -8.83 19.33 -3.59
N GLU A 278 -10.12 19.00 -3.53
CA GLU A 278 -10.96 19.23 -2.36
C GLU A 278 -10.41 18.55 -1.09
N LEU A 279 -9.91 17.32 -1.19
CA LEU A 279 -9.32 16.61 -0.04
C LEU A 279 -8.09 17.35 0.49
N PHE A 280 -7.25 17.83 -0.41
CA PHE A 280 -6.03 18.56 -0.09
C PHE A 280 -6.34 19.93 0.53
N GLU A 281 -7.29 20.67 -0.03
CA GLU A 281 -7.76 21.96 0.51
C GLU A 281 -8.39 21.79 1.89
N GLU A 282 -9.18 20.74 2.10
CA GLU A 282 -9.79 20.43 3.39
C GLU A 282 -8.75 20.10 4.47
N LYS A 283 -7.73 19.30 4.11
CA LYS A 283 -6.70 18.88 5.08
C LYS A 283 -5.70 19.98 5.38
N LEU A 284 -5.35 20.82 4.40
CA LEU A 284 -4.36 21.88 4.56
C LEU A 284 -4.98 23.25 4.89
N ARG A 285 -6.31 23.38 4.84
CA ARG A 285 -7.06 24.63 5.02
C ARG A 285 -6.52 25.78 4.18
N ARG A 286 -6.00 25.47 2.99
CA ARG A 286 -5.48 26.43 1.99
C ARG A 286 -5.87 25.96 0.59
N PRO A 287 -6.13 26.88 -0.36
CA PRO A 287 -6.34 26.51 -1.75
C PRO A 287 -5.09 25.84 -2.33
N ILE A 288 -5.28 24.83 -3.18
CA ILE A 288 -4.18 24.16 -3.90
C ILE A 288 -4.37 24.33 -5.40
N GLY A 289 -3.33 24.82 -6.05
CA GLY A 289 -3.36 25.20 -7.46
C GLY A 289 -3.33 26.70 -7.67
N PRO A 290 -3.46 27.17 -8.92
CA PRO A 290 -3.50 28.58 -9.25
C PRO A 290 -4.57 29.28 -8.40
N PRO A 291 -4.32 30.51 -7.91
CA PRO A 291 -5.27 31.21 -7.06
C PRO A 291 -6.64 31.27 -7.74
N ALA A 292 -7.67 30.78 -7.04
CA ALA A 292 -9.05 30.99 -7.48
C ALA A 292 -9.33 32.49 -7.56
N GLN A 293 -10.06 32.91 -8.60
CA GLN A 293 -10.45 34.31 -8.80
C GLN A 293 -11.01 34.87 -7.49
N ARG A 294 -10.40 35.96 -7.01
CA ARG A 294 -11.06 36.81 -6.03
C ARG A 294 -12.17 37.51 -6.80
N SER A 295 -13.42 37.07 -6.66
CA SER A 295 -14.55 37.92 -7.04
C SER A 295 -14.57 39.09 -6.04
N SER A 296 -13.83 40.16 -6.33
CA SER A 296 -14.02 41.42 -5.64
C SER A 296 -15.39 41.94 -6.03
N THR A 297 -16.39 41.66 -5.21
CA THR A 297 -17.64 42.44 -5.17
C THR A 297 -17.32 43.75 -4.48
N VAL A 298 -16.71 44.66 -5.22
CA VAL A 298 -16.68 46.08 -4.87
C VAL A 298 -17.03 46.80 -6.16
N ASP A 299 -18.19 47.46 -6.15
CA ASP A 299 -18.61 48.40 -7.19
C ASP A 299 -17.48 49.39 -7.45
N GLY A 300 -16.80 49.22 -8.58
CA GLY A 300 -15.79 50.11 -9.09
C GLY A 300 -15.75 49.91 -10.60
N GLU A 301 -15.95 50.99 -11.35
CA GLU A 301 -15.87 51.05 -12.81
C GLU A 301 -14.73 50.16 -13.34
N PHE A 302 -15.09 49.16 -14.15
CA PHE A 302 -14.15 48.29 -14.83
C PHE A 302 -13.56 49.07 -16.01
N ASP A 303 -12.31 49.50 -15.90
CA ASP A 303 -11.53 49.97 -17.04
C ASP A 303 -11.25 48.76 -17.96
N PRO A 304 -11.70 48.73 -19.23
CA PRO A 304 -11.54 47.57 -20.10
C PRO A 304 -10.11 47.37 -20.65
N GLU A 305 -9.14 48.19 -20.21
CA GLU A 305 -7.76 48.19 -20.73
C GLU A 305 -6.69 47.77 -19.69
N GLU A 306 -7.01 46.94 -18.70
CA GLU A 306 -5.94 46.17 -18.04
C GLU A 306 -5.50 45.02 -18.95
N SER A 307 -4.77 45.36 -20.02
CA SER A 307 -3.95 44.42 -20.75
C SER A 307 -2.97 43.80 -19.75
N SER A 308 -3.22 42.54 -19.40
CA SER A 308 -2.37 41.81 -18.46
C SER A 308 -0.93 41.80 -18.99
N ASP A 309 -0.01 42.47 -18.30
CA ASP A 309 1.45 42.42 -18.53
C ASP A 309 2.05 41.04 -18.16
N PHE A 310 1.21 40.01 -18.06
CA PHE A 310 1.61 38.66 -17.66
C PHE A 310 2.42 38.00 -18.77
N GLN A 311 3.74 38.13 -18.67
CA GLN A 311 4.70 37.47 -19.54
C GLN A 311 5.38 36.31 -18.81
N ILE A 312 5.55 35.19 -19.52
CA ILE A 312 6.39 34.09 -19.09
C ILE A 312 7.65 34.03 -19.97
N GLU A 313 8.82 34.09 -19.34
CA GLU A 313 10.10 33.85 -19.99
C GLU A 313 10.63 32.48 -19.54
N VAL A 314 11.10 31.68 -20.51
CA VAL A 314 11.55 30.31 -20.25
C VAL A 314 12.94 30.16 -20.83
N ASP A 315 13.89 29.74 -20.00
CA ASP A 315 15.22 29.31 -20.39
C ASP A 315 15.46 27.83 -20.10
N ALA A 316 16.45 27.24 -20.75
CA ALA A 316 16.76 25.83 -20.62
C ALA A 316 18.28 25.58 -20.70
N GLU A 317 18.76 24.69 -19.85
CA GLU A 317 20.12 24.14 -19.84
C GLU A 317 20.03 22.61 -19.92
N MET A 318 21.09 21.96 -20.41
CA MET A 318 21.23 20.51 -20.45
C MET A 318 22.48 20.07 -19.68
N ILE A 319 22.38 18.95 -18.94
CA ILE A 319 23.53 18.32 -18.32
C ILE A 319 23.87 17.03 -19.06
N VAL A 320 25.09 16.93 -19.58
CA VAL A 320 25.64 15.74 -20.23
C VAL A 320 26.41 14.94 -19.18
N TYR A 321 26.00 13.68 -18.99
CA TYR A 321 26.73 12.71 -18.18
C TYR A 321 27.44 11.71 -19.09
N GLY A 322 28.65 11.31 -18.70
CA GLY A 322 29.36 10.25 -19.40
C GLY A 322 30.37 9.57 -18.50
N ALA A 323 30.88 8.44 -18.99
CA ALA A 323 31.94 7.68 -18.36
C ALA A 323 32.95 7.25 -19.42
N THR A 324 34.22 7.26 -19.04
CA THR A 324 35.37 6.84 -19.84
C THR A 324 36.37 6.10 -18.94
N GLN A 325 37.49 5.65 -19.51
CA GLN A 325 38.58 5.10 -18.71
C GLN A 325 39.18 6.19 -17.80
N PRO A 326 39.58 5.86 -16.55
CA PRO A 326 40.30 6.78 -15.68
C PRO A 326 41.53 7.39 -16.38
N GLY A 327 41.70 8.70 -16.25
CA GLY A 327 42.82 9.42 -16.89
C GLY A 327 42.66 9.71 -18.39
N ALA A 328 41.51 9.36 -18.99
CA ALA A 328 41.20 9.77 -20.36
C ALA A 328 40.94 11.28 -20.44
N TYR A 329 41.27 11.86 -21.59
CA TYR A 329 41.02 13.27 -21.90
C TYR A 329 39.73 13.39 -22.71
N VAL A 330 38.78 14.16 -22.19
CA VAL A 330 37.47 14.35 -22.84
C VAL A 330 37.29 15.82 -23.19
N THR A 331 36.76 16.10 -24.37
CA THR A 331 36.34 17.44 -24.79
C THR A 331 34.90 17.45 -25.25
N LEU A 332 34.17 18.53 -24.96
CA LEU A 332 32.83 18.81 -25.47
C LEU A 332 32.89 20.12 -26.26
N GLN A 333 32.48 20.09 -27.54
CA GLN A 333 32.63 21.26 -28.45
C GLN A 333 34.07 21.80 -28.56
N GLY A 334 35.07 20.95 -28.32
CA GLY A 334 36.48 21.33 -28.28
C GLY A 334 36.97 21.85 -26.94
N GLU A 335 36.08 22.08 -25.96
CA GLU A 335 36.47 22.50 -24.61
C GLU A 335 36.78 21.30 -23.70
N PRO A 336 37.88 21.33 -22.93
CA PRO A 336 38.26 20.24 -22.04
C PRO A 336 37.24 20.02 -20.91
N VAL A 337 36.86 18.77 -20.70
CA VAL A 337 35.94 18.34 -19.64
C VAL A 337 36.72 17.69 -18.52
N LYS A 338 36.46 18.09 -17.28
CA LYS A 338 37.06 17.48 -16.10
C LYS A 338 36.50 16.07 -15.91
N VAL A 339 37.36 15.07 -16.06
CA VAL A 339 37.07 13.65 -15.79
C VAL A 339 37.47 13.33 -14.35
N GLY A 340 36.60 12.65 -13.62
CA GLY A 340 36.84 12.18 -12.27
C GLY A 340 37.87 11.05 -12.22
N PRO A 341 38.44 10.75 -11.02
CA PRO A 341 39.37 9.63 -10.85
C PRO A 341 38.76 8.26 -11.20
N ASP A 342 37.43 8.15 -11.14
CA ASP A 342 36.64 6.98 -11.50
C ASP A 342 36.28 6.93 -13.00
N GLY A 343 36.71 7.92 -13.78
CA GLY A 343 36.41 8.02 -15.22
C GLY A 343 35.06 8.67 -15.53
N THR A 344 34.30 9.13 -14.54
CA THR A 344 33.00 9.79 -14.78
C THR A 344 33.17 11.28 -15.08
N PHE A 345 32.25 11.86 -15.84
CA PHE A 345 32.20 13.30 -16.08
C PHE A 345 30.77 13.82 -16.19
N ARG A 346 30.60 15.10 -15.85
CA ARG A 346 29.35 15.84 -16.02
C ARG A 346 29.64 17.24 -16.54
N VAL A 347 28.88 17.70 -17.53
CA VAL A 347 29.02 19.04 -18.12
C VAL A 347 27.64 19.66 -18.25
N ARG A 348 27.51 20.92 -17.85
CA ARG A 348 26.30 21.71 -18.05
C ARG A 348 26.50 22.59 -19.29
N VAL A 349 25.56 22.54 -20.22
CA VAL A 349 25.61 23.21 -21.53
C VAL A 349 24.31 23.98 -21.70
N ASP A 350 24.41 25.20 -22.21
CA ASP A 350 23.22 25.98 -22.51
C ASP A 350 22.40 25.33 -23.63
N LEU A 351 21.08 25.41 -23.52
CA LEU A 351 20.16 24.92 -24.55
C LEU A 351 19.39 26.10 -25.17
N PRO A 352 20.01 26.97 -25.99
CA PRO A 352 19.30 27.97 -26.78
C PRO A 352 18.25 27.37 -27.72
N ASN A 353 17.28 28.22 -28.08
CA ASN A 353 16.17 27.91 -28.98
C ASN A 353 16.63 27.70 -30.44
N LYS A 354 17.31 26.58 -30.70
CA LYS A 354 17.76 26.13 -32.01
C LYS A 354 18.18 24.67 -31.94
N ARG A 355 18.38 24.05 -33.10
CA ARG A 355 19.07 22.76 -33.19
C ARG A 355 20.55 22.93 -32.85
N GLN A 356 21.04 22.09 -31.95
CA GLN A 356 22.43 22.01 -31.53
C GLN A 356 23.00 20.63 -31.83
N VAL A 357 24.30 20.62 -32.16
CA VAL A 357 25.08 19.41 -32.36
C VAL A 357 26.32 19.53 -31.48
N LEU A 358 26.43 18.62 -30.52
CA LEU A 358 27.47 18.60 -29.50
C LEU A 358 28.39 17.40 -29.74
N PRO A 359 29.55 17.61 -30.38
CA PRO A 359 30.56 16.57 -30.48
C PRO A 359 31.28 16.41 -29.14
N ILE A 360 31.35 15.17 -28.66
CA ILE A 360 32.08 14.75 -27.48
C ILE A 360 33.21 13.84 -27.98
N ILE A 361 34.44 14.22 -27.68
CA ILE A 361 35.62 13.47 -28.12
C ILE A 361 36.36 13.00 -26.88
N ALA A 362 36.55 11.69 -26.77
CA ALA A 362 37.36 11.07 -25.73
C ALA A 362 38.64 10.53 -26.36
N SER A 363 39.78 10.81 -25.73
CA SER A 363 41.08 10.23 -26.07
C SER A 363 41.61 9.45 -24.86
N ASN A 364 42.13 8.25 -25.09
CA ASN A 364 42.70 7.45 -24.00
C ASN A 364 43.94 8.13 -23.38
N ALA A 365 44.38 7.66 -22.21
CA ALA A 365 45.51 8.26 -21.48
C ALA A 365 46.83 8.30 -22.30
N ASN A 366 46.97 7.41 -23.27
CA ASN A 366 48.14 7.31 -24.15
C ASN A 366 48.00 8.17 -25.42
N GLY A 367 46.83 8.76 -25.66
CA GLY A 367 46.52 9.57 -26.85
C GLY A 367 46.40 8.80 -28.18
N VAL A 368 46.47 7.46 -28.14
CA VAL A 368 46.48 6.60 -29.33
C VAL A 368 45.08 6.36 -29.87
N GLU A 369 44.11 6.15 -28.98
CA GLU A 369 42.73 5.86 -29.37
C GLU A 369 41.87 7.08 -29.11
N ARG A 370 41.05 7.41 -30.11
CA ARG A 370 40.09 8.50 -30.05
C ARG A 370 38.72 7.98 -30.46
N GLN A 371 37.71 8.32 -29.66
CA GLN A 371 36.31 8.04 -29.96
C GLN A 371 35.51 9.33 -29.94
N THR A 372 34.62 9.50 -30.92
CA THR A 372 33.72 10.64 -31.02
C THR A 372 32.28 10.18 -30.88
N VAL A 373 31.54 10.83 -29.98
CA VAL A 373 30.09 10.68 -29.81
C VAL A 373 29.46 12.02 -30.15
N VAL A 374 28.42 12.01 -30.97
CA VAL A 374 27.72 13.24 -31.37
C VAL A 374 26.31 13.21 -30.78
N ILE A 375 25.97 14.22 -29.99
CA ILE A 375 24.62 14.43 -29.49
C ILE A 375 23.96 15.53 -30.32
N ALA A 376 22.79 15.26 -30.90
CA ALA A 376 21.98 16.28 -31.57
C ALA A 376 20.71 16.53 -30.75
N VAL A 377 20.47 17.78 -30.35
CA VAL A 377 19.32 18.20 -29.54
C VAL A 377 18.69 19.42 -30.17
N GLU A 378 17.36 19.49 -30.23
CA GLU A 378 16.64 20.64 -30.76
C GLU A 378 15.71 21.22 -29.70
N ARG A 379 15.83 22.53 -29.48
CA ARG A 379 14.85 23.30 -28.69
C ARG A 379 14.04 24.17 -29.65
N ASN A 380 12.73 24.11 -29.51
CA ASN A 380 11.77 24.96 -30.19
C ASN A 380 10.81 25.56 -29.15
N THR A 381 11.09 26.79 -28.72
CA THR A 381 10.25 27.56 -27.80
C THR A 381 9.33 28.45 -28.62
N LYS A 382 8.02 28.24 -28.46
CA LYS A 382 6.96 29.04 -29.05
C LYS A 382 6.13 29.64 -27.93
N THR A 383 6.11 30.97 -27.84
CA THR A 383 5.19 31.69 -26.97
C THR A 383 3.81 31.66 -27.61
N MET A 384 2.81 31.23 -26.84
CA MET A 384 1.41 31.26 -27.25
C MET A 384 0.76 32.51 -26.66
N GLU A 385 -0.27 33.03 -27.33
CA GLU A 385 -1.06 34.14 -26.79
C GLU A 385 -1.63 33.77 -25.42
N ALA A 386 -1.58 34.72 -24.48
CA ALA A 386 -2.16 34.53 -23.17
C ALA A 386 -3.67 34.40 -23.31
N VAL A 387 -4.22 33.23 -22.97
CA VAL A 387 -5.67 33.03 -22.96
C VAL A 387 -6.21 33.63 -21.67
N GLY A 388 -6.86 34.79 -21.78
CA GLY A 388 -7.75 35.28 -20.73
C GLY A 388 -8.86 34.27 -20.50
N ARG A 389 -9.14 33.91 -19.24
CA ARG A 389 -10.37 33.16 -18.95
C ARG A 389 -11.52 34.14 -19.05
N ASP A 390 -12.24 34.13 -20.17
CA ASP A 390 -13.46 34.91 -20.32
C ASP A 390 -14.46 34.51 -19.23
N VAL A 391 -15.04 35.51 -18.57
CA VAL A 391 -15.98 35.37 -17.44
C VAL A 391 -17.40 35.00 -17.92
N ALA A 392 -17.59 34.60 -19.16
CA ALA A 392 -18.91 34.36 -19.75
C ALA A 392 -19.20 32.86 -19.93
N ASP A 393 -19.76 32.25 -18.88
CA ASP A 393 -20.93 31.35 -18.93
C ASP A 393 -21.03 30.58 -17.60
N ALA A 394 -21.71 31.21 -16.63
CA ALA A 394 -22.25 30.57 -15.43
C ALA A 394 -23.76 30.84 -15.37
#